data_AF-A0AAX0M330-F1
#
_entry.id   AF-A0AAX0M330-F1
#
_cell.length_a   1.000
_cell.length_b   1.000
_cell.length_c   1.000
_cell.angle_alpha   90.00
_cell.angle_beta   90.00
_cell.angle_gamma   90.00
#
_symmetry.space_group_name_H-M   'P 1'
#
loop_
_entity.id
_entity.type
_entity.pdbx_description
1 polymer ?
#
loop_
_entity_poly.entity_id
_entity_poly.type
_entity_poly.pdbx_seq_one_letter_code
_entity_poly.pdbx_strand_id
1 'polypeptide(L)'
;MALDYQPVDMPVAFSQADADWIKQQLLSLAPAARQKAIQRYAAVYQESFEAEPVSYRKENRARHEANMRLRLFVRNHGRALQGYTAEPPLAGTPPRS
;
A
#
# COMPACT_ATOMS: atom_id res chain seq x y z
N MET A 1 10.62 19.71 24.28
CA MET A 1 9.68 19.30 23.22
C MET A 1 10.25 18.04 22.58
N ALA A 2 9.88 16.86 23.08
CA ALA A 2 10.22 15.61 22.40
C ALA A 2 9.17 15.45 21.30
N LEU A 3 9.53 15.79 20.06
CA LEU A 3 8.70 15.44 18.91
C LEU A 3 8.60 13.92 18.89
N ASP A 4 7.37 13.42 18.91
CA ASP A 4 7.03 12.00 18.92
C ASP A 4 7.61 11.30 17.68
N TYR A 5 8.88 10.91 17.76
CA TYR A 5 9.54 10.13 16.73
C TYR A 5 8.98 8.72 16.83
N GLN A 6 7.89 8.45 16.12
CA GLN A 6 7.47 7.09 15.82
C GLN A 6 8.45 6.53 14.77
N PRO A 7 9.37 5.61 15.14
CA PRO A 7 10.13 4.90 14.14
C PRO A 7 9.14 4.10 13.29
N VAL A 8 9.12 4.37 11.99
CA VAL A 8 8.34 3.63 11.02
C VAL A 8 9.33 3.01 10.07
N ASP A 9 9.31 1.68 10.00
CA ASP A 9 10.10 0.95 9.04
C ASP A 9 9.69 1.36 7.62
N MET A 10 10.68 1.65 6.79
CA MET A 10 10.47 1.99 5.38
C MET A 10 10.62 0.73 4.52
N PRO A 11 9.98 0.68 3.33
CA PRO A 11 10.22 -0.37 2.35
C PRO A 11 11.71 -0.48 2.01
N VAL A 12 12.20 -1.68 1.70
CA VAL A 12 13.61 -1.87 1.30
C VAL A 12 13.92 -1.26 -0.07
N ALA A 13 12.90 -1.11 -0.93
CA ALA A 13 13.00 -0.47 -2.24
C ALA A 13 11.88 0.56 -2.39
N PHE A 14 12.26 1.82 -2.60
CA PHE A 14 11.38 2.96 -2.83
C PHE A 14 12.17 4.13 -3.42
N SER A 15 11.47 5.11 -4.00
CA SER A 15 12.09 6.37 -4.41
C SER A 15 12.17 7.33 -3.22
N GLN A 16 13.34 7.93 -3.01
CA GLN A 16 13.55 8.88 -1.91
C GLN A 16 12.63 10.10 -2.01
N ALA A 17 12.21 10.48 -3.22
CA ALA A 17 11.27 11.58 -3.46
C ALA A 17 9.89 11.32 -2.84
N ASP A 18 9.51 10.06 -2.63
CA ASP A 18 8.22 9.68 -2.05
C ASP A 18 8.33 9.27 -0.57
N ALA A 19 9.52 9.36 0.05
CA ALA A 19 9.78 8.85 1.39
C ALA A 19 8.80 9.37 2.45
N ASP A 20 8.61 10.69 2.52
CA ASP A 20 7.71 11.32 3.49
C ASP A 20 6.26 10.92 3.25
N TRP A 21 5.85 10.86 1.98
CA TRP A 21 4.49 10.46 1.61
C TRP A 21 4.21 9.00 1.98
N ILE A 22 5.14 8.08 1.69
CA ILE A 22 5.04 6.67 2.07
C ILE A 22 4.95 6.54 3.59
N LYS A 23 5.80 7.25 4.34
CA LYS A 23 5.79 7.24 5.80
C LYS A 23 4.44 7.68 6.35
N GLN A 24 3.87 8.76 5.82
CA GLN A 24 2.53 9.24 6.21
C GLN A 24 1.43 8.20 5.92
N GLN A 25 1.48 7.53 4.76
CA GLN A 25 0.53 6.47 4.43
C GLN A 25 0.65 5.29 5.41
N LEU A 26 1.86 4.86 5.75
CA LEU A 26 2.10 3.76 6.68
C LEU A 26 1.64 4.11 8.10
N LEU A 27 1.87 5.34 8.56
CA LEU A 27 1.41 5.79 9.89
C LEU A 27 -0.12 5.75 10.04
N SER A 28 -0.86 5.95 8.95
CA SER A 28 -2.33 5.87 8.94
C SER A 28 -2.87 4.45 9.13
N LEU A 29 -2.03 3.44 8.96
CA LEU A 29 -2.40 2.03 9.16
C LEU A 29 -2.21 1.60 10.61
N ALA A 30 -2.98 0.60 11.04
CA ALA A 30 -2.71 -0.12 12.29
C ALA A 30 -1.33 -0.83 12.22
N PRO A 31 -0.58 -0.94 13.34
CA PRO A 31 0.76 -1.53 13.34
C PRO A 31 0.86 -2.91 12.66
N ALA A 32 -0.14 -3.77 12.86
CA ALA A 32 -0.19 -5.11 12.24
C ALA A 32 -0.28 -5.07 10.70
N ALA A 33 -0.95 -4.05 10.13
CA ALA A 33 -1.10 -3.90 8.68
C ALA A 33 0.11 -3.22 8.03
N ARG A 34 0.89 -2.44 8.79
CA ARG A 34 2.07 -1.70 8.27
C ARG A 34 3.11 -2.63 7.68
N GLN A 35 3.50 -3.68 8.41
CA GLN A 35 4.53 -4.63 7.95
C GLN A 35 4.18 -5.27 6.61
N LYS A 36 2.91 -5.70 6.45
CA LYS A 36 2.42 -6.24 5.19
C LYS A 36 2.45 -5.20 4.06
N ALA A 37 2.06 -3.95 4.35
CA ALA A 37 2.09 -2.88 3.37
C ALA A 37 3.53 -2.55 2.91
N ILE A 38 4.49 -2.50 3.84
CA ILE A 38 5.91 -2.26 3.59
C ILE A 38 6.49 -3.32 2.64
N GLN A 39 6.31 -4.59 2.97
CA GLN A 39 6.83 -5.71 2.17
C GLN A 39 6.21 -5.73 0.77
N ARG A 40 4.88 -5.54 0.67
CA ARG A 40 4.18 -5.55 -0.61
C ARG A 40 4.53 -4.33 -1.46
N TYR A 41 4.72 -3.16 -0.84
CA TYR A 41 5.17 -1.98 -1.55
C TYR A 41 6.53 -2.22 -2.22
N ALA A 42 7.52 -2.71 -1.46
CA ALA A 42 8.86 -2.96 -1.97
C ALA A 42 8.85 -3.97 -3.13
N ALA A 43 8.09 -5.06 -2.98
CA ALA A 43 7.97 -6.08 -4.02
C ALA A 43 7.41 -5.51 -5.34
N VAL A 44 6.32 -4.75 -5.26
CA VAL A 44 5.69 -4.14 -6.44
C VAL A 44 6.60 -3.11 -7.10
N TYR A 45 7.27 -2.30 -6.29
CA TYR A 45 8.22 -1.31 -6.79
C TYR A 45 9.32 -1.99 -7.59
N GLN A 46 9.97 -3.01 -7.01
CA GLN A 46 11.05 -3.74 -7.65
C GLN A 46 10.59 -4.46 -8.93
N GLU A 47 9.49 -5.20 -8.85
CA GLU A 47 8.91 -5.93 -10.00
C GLU A 47 8.59 -4.97 -11.17
N SER A 48 7.95 -3.83 -10.87
CA SER A 48 7.58 -2.84 -11.88
C SER A 48 8.80 -2.12 -12.47
N PHE A 49 9.85 -1.93 -11.68
CA PHE A 49 11.11 -1.35 -12.14
C PHE A 49 11.85 -2.31 -13.08
N GLU A 50 11.90 -3.59 -12.73
CA GLU A 50 12.56 -4.64 -13.52
C GLU A 50 11.81 -4.93 -14.82
N ALA A 51 10.47 -4.94 -14.77
CA ALA A 51 9.62 -5.22 -15.92
C ALA A 51 9.59 -4.10 -16.98
N GLU A 52 9.90 -2.84 -16.60
CA GLU A 52 9.89 -1.72 -17.55
C GLU A 52 11.15 -1.76 -18.45
N PRO A 53 11.02 -1.96 -19.78
CA PRO A 53 12.18 -2.07 -20.66
C PRO A 53 12.90 -0.73 -20.87
N VAL A 54 12.19 0.39 -20.73
CA VAL A 54 12.74 1.72 -21.01
C VAL A 54 13.40 2.29 -19.77
N SER A 55 14.73 2.31 -19.75
CA SER A 55 15.57 2.70 -18.60
C SER A 55 15.13 3.99 -17.90
N TYR A 56 14.89 5.07 -18.65
CA TYR A 56 14.51 6.37 -18.08
C TYR A 56 13.05 6.43 -17.56
N ARG A 57 12.23 5.41 -17.84
CA ARG A 57 10.84 5.31 -17.35
C ARG A 57 10.71 4.41 -16.13
N LYS A 58 11.68 3.54 -15.88
CA LYS A 58 11.65 2.51 -14.82
C LYS A 58 11.23 3.05 -13.48
N GLU A 59 11.89 4.11 -13.00
CA GLU A 59 11.60 4.69 -11.69
C GLU A 59 10.17 5.22 -11.63
N ASN A 60 9.74 5.99 -12.63
CA ASN A 60 8.37 6.54 -12.65
C ASN A 60 7.31 5.43 -12.72
N ARG A 61 7.56 4.36 -13.48
CA ARG A 61 6.66 3.21 -13.56
C ARG A 61 6.55 2.51 -12.21
N ALA A 62 7.68 2.26 -11.55
CA ALA A 62 7.75 1.64 -10.24
C ALA A 62 7.04 2.47 -9.15
N ARG A 63 7.33 3.77 -9.10
CA ARG A 63 6.66 4.73 -8.21
C ARG A 63 5.15 4.71 -8.44
N HIS A 64 4.70 4.80 -9.68
CA HIS A 64 3.28 4.85 -10.01
C HIS A 64 2.53 3.61 -9.51
N GLU A 65 3.01 2.40 -9.86
CA GLU A 65 2.37 1.14 -9.47
C GLU A 65 2.36 0.94 -7.95
N ALA A 66 3.51 1.14 -7.29
CA ALA A 66 3.63 0.94 -5.85
C ALA A 66 2.78 1.96 -5.05
N ASN A 67 2.85 3.25 -5.42
CA ASN A 67 2.10 4.30 -4.75
C ASN A 67 0.58 4.15 -4.95
N MET A 68 0.14 3.77 -6.15
CA MET A 68 -1.28 3.52 -6.42
C MET A 68 -1.81 2.39 -5.54
N ARG A 69 -1.09 1.26 -5.45
CA ARG A 69 -1.50 0.12 -4.63
C ARG A 69 -1.49 0.45 -3.14
N LEU A 70 -0.51 1.23 -2.66
CA LEU A 70 -0.48 1.69 -1.27
C LEU A 70 -1.71 2.56 -0.93
N ARG A 71 -2.06 3.51 -1.81
CA ARG A 71 -3.27 4.35 -1.63
C ARG A 71 -4.53 3.50 -1.53
N LEU A 72 -4.68 2.52 -2.42
CA LEU A 72 -5.83 1.62 -2.41
C LEU A 72 -5.89 0.80 -1.12
N PHE A 73 -4.75 0.27 -0.67
CA PHE A 73 -4.66 -0.51 0.56
C PHE A 73 -5.05 0.31 1.79
N VAL A 74 -4.47 1.51 1.94
CA VAL A 74 -4.78 2.44 3.04
C VAL A 74 -6.26 2.80 3.05
N ARG A 75 -6.83 3.18 1.90
CA ARG A 75 -8.25 3.54 1.79
C ARG A 75 -9.17 2.38 2.20
N ASN A 76 -8.86 1.17 1.75
CA ASN A 76 -9.66 -0.01 2.06
C ASN A 76 -9.54 -0.39 3.55
N HIS A 77 -8.36 -0.25 4.14
CA HIS A 77 -8.14 -0.54 5.56
C HIS A 77 -8.86 0.47 6.46
N GLY A 78 -8.90 1.75 6.08
CA GLY A 78 -9.70 2.76 6.77
C GLY A 78 -11.20 2.43 6.77
N ARG A 79 -11.74 1.91 5.66
CA ARG A 79 -13.15 1.47 5.58
C ARG A 79 -13.45 0.24 6.43
N ALA A 80 -12.53 -0.73 6.46
CA ALA A 80 -12.67 -1.93 7.29
C ALA A 80 -12.66 -1.59 8.79
N LEU A 81 -11.82 -0.64 9.21
CA LEU A 81 -11.78 -0.13 10.59
C LEU A 81 -13.04 0.66 10.99
N GLN A 82 -13.74 1.28 10.02
CA GLN A 82 -15.02 1.96 10.25
C GLN A 82 -16.24 1.02 10.25
N GLY A 83 -16.03 -0.30 10.25
CA GLY A 83 -17.12 -1.28 10.38
C GLY A 83 -17.88 -1.57 9.08
N TYR A 84 -17.40 -1.09 7.93
CA TYR A 84 -17.98 -1.43 6.61
C TYR A 84 -17.44 -2.76 6.04
N THR A 85 -17.25 -3.75 6.91
CA THR A 85 -17.02 -5.13 6.44
C THR A 85 -18.39 -5.72 6.14
N ALA A 86 -18.96 -5.37 4.99
CA ALA A 86 -20.11 -6.09 4.47
C ALA A 86 -19.67 -7.55 4.27
N GLU A 87 -20.46 -8.50 4.76
CA GLU A 87 -20.21 -9.92 4.52
C GLU A 87 -20.03 -10.15 3.01
N PRO A 88 -19.00 -10.92 2.60
CA PRO A 88 -18.85 -11.25 1.19
C PRO A 88 -20.14 -11.95 0.72
N PRO A 89 -20.75 -11.53 -0.40
CA PRO A 89 -21.95 -12.20 -0.90
C PRO A 89 -21.63 -13.68 -1.11
N LEU A 90 -22.33 -14.53 -0.37
CA LEU A 90 -22.27 -15.98 -0.52
C LEU A 90 -22.64 -16.32 -1.97
N ALA A 91 -21.65 -16.72 -2.76
CA ALA A 91 -21.90 -17.24 -4.09
C ALA A 91 -22.72 -18.53 -3.96
N GLY A 92 -24.02 -18.47 -4.26
CA GLY A 92 -24.81 -19.69 -4.45
C GLY A 92 -26.26 -19.75 -3.95
N THR A 93 -27.02 -18.66 -3.88
CA THR A 93 -28.49 -18.78 -3.82
C THR A 93 -29.12 -18.35 -5.15
N PRO A 94 -29.59 -19.29 -6.01
CA PRO A 94 -30.46 -18.91 -7.11
C PRO A 94 -31.79 -18.37 -6.56
N PRO A 95 -32.40 -17.37 -7.20
CA PRO A 95 -33.75 -16.96 -6.86
C PRO A 95 -34.69 -18.13 -7.11
N ARG A 96 -35.43 -18.57 -6.09
CA ARG A 96 -36.56 -19.47 -6.28
C ARG A 96 -37.68 -18.66 -6.90
N SER A 97 -38.11 -19.06 -8.08
CA SER A 97 -39.31 -18.58 -8.79
C SER A 97 -40.58 -18.73 -7.95
#